data_AF-A0AAD1SYF4-F1
#
_entry.id   AF-A0AAD1SYF4-F1
#
_cell.length_a   1.000
_cell.length_b   1.000
_cell.length_c   1.000
_cell.angle_alpha   90.00
_cell.angle_beta   90.00
_cell.angle_gamma   90.00
#
_symmetry.space_group_name_H-M   'P 1'
#
loop_
_entity.id
_entity.type
_entity.pdbx_description
1 polymer ?
#
loop_
_entity_poly.entity_id
_entity_poly.type
_entity_poly.pdbx_seq_one_letter_code
_entity_poly.pdbx_strand_id
1 'polypeptide(L)'
;MRSLELKIKSETDYLHAKVNELEDRSRQNNIGVKVIPDSIQPKELEEYLKAKMRSVCPNLSDKDLKIDRIHRLLKPNSAPQDAPKDRIARIHFFTVKEDFLLALRTSDLPNEYKHIKVFQDISPITMQRRREFSPFTAELHKLNIRNHWGFPVKVLFGLDGQQYIITIPEEGMEVIHTLRGFDPVIPAHRSPLTPPLPRKIKRREALSHR
;
A
#
# COMPACT_ATOMS: atom_id res chain seq x y z
N MET A 1 25.48 32.29 14.40
CA MET A 1 24.10 32.19 13.88
C MET A 1 23.90 30.95 13.01
N ARG A 2 24.71 30.73 11.95
CA ARG A 2 24.59 29.56 11.04
C ARG A 2 24.59 28.17 11.69
N SER A 3 25.37 27.96 12.77
CA SER A 3 25.41 26.68 13.51
C SER A 3 24.10 26.38 14.27
N LEU A 4 23.47 27.43 14.84
CA LEU A 4 22.16 27.29 15.51
C LEU A 4 21.06 27.02 14.49
N GLU A 5 21.07 27.70 13.35
CA GLU A 5 20.12 27.47 12.26
C GLU A 5 20.20 26.03 11.73
N LEU A 6 21.40 25.51 11.52
CA LEU A 6 21.60 24.12 11.11
C LEU A 6 21.09 23.12 12.15
N LYS A 7 21.36 23.38 13.44
CA LYS A 7 20.88 22.53 14.53
C LYS A 7 19.36 22.53 14.61
N ILE A 8 18.73 23.70 14.54
CA ILE A 8 17.26 23.83 14.53
C ILE A 8 16.67 23.08 13.34
N LYS A 9 17.22 23.27 12.13
CA LYS A 9 16.75 22.57 10.94
C LYS A 9 16.85 21.05 11.09
N SER A 10 17.97 20.55 11.59
CA SER A 10 18.16 19.11 11.81
C SER A 10 17.16 18.54 12.82
N GLU A 11 16.85 19.28 13.88
CA GLU A 11 15.87 18.87 14.88
C GLU A 11 14.45 18.88 14.30
N THR A 12 14.09 19.91 13.51
CA THR A 12 12.79 19.97 12.84
C THR A 12 12.61 18.82 11.86
N ASP A 13 13.64 18.49 11.08
CA ASP A 13 13.60 17.39 10.12
C ASP A 13 13.43 16.04 10.84
N TYR A 14 14.13 15.86 11.96
CA TYR A 14 13.99 14.67 12.80
C TYR A 14 12.57 14.53 13.38
N LEU A 15 12.02 15.60 13.94
CA LEU A 15 10.67 15.60 14.51
C LEU A 15 9.61 15.35 13.43
N HIS A 16 9.74 15.97 12.25
CA HIS A 16 8.86 15.71 11.12
C HIS A 16 8.91 14.25 10.68
N ALA A 17 10.10 13.65 10.58
CA ALA A 17 10.25 12.24 10.26
C ALA A 17 9.57 11.35 11.32
N LYS A 18 9.71 11.70 12.61
CA LYS A 18 9.12 10.94 13.71
C LYS A 18 7.60 11.01 13.73
N VAL A 19 7.04 12.20 13.54
CA VAL A 19 5.57 12.39 13.45
C VAL A 19 5.01 11.59 12.28
N ASN A 20 5.67 11.63 11.11
CA ASN A 20 5.22 10.87 9.95
C ASN A 20 5.23 9.35 10.21
N GLU A 21 6.29 8.83 10.84
CA GLU A 21 6.38 7.42 11.22
C GLU A 21 5.24 7.01 12.17
N LEU A 22 4.92 7.84 13.16
CA LEU A 22 3.82 7.59 14.10
C LEU A 22 2.46 7.61 13.41
N GLU A 23 2.25 8.55 12.48
CA GLU A 23 1.02 8.63 11.70
C GLU A 23 0.84 7.38 10.83
N ASP A 24 1.86 6.96 10.08
CA ASP A 24 1.78 5.76 9.26
C ASP A 24 1.54 4.49 10.08
N ARG A 25 2.18 4.35 11.25
CA ARG A 25 1.92 3.22 12.17
C ARG A 25 0.48 3.21 12.68
N SER A 26 -0.07 4.39 13.00
CA SER A 26 -1.47 4.52 13.41
C SER A 26 -2.44 4.11 12.30
N ARG A 27 -2.05 4.32 11.03
CA ARG A 27 -2.84 3.99 9.83
C ARG A 27 -2.59 2.60 9.28
N GLN A 28 -1.66 1.82 9.84
CA GLN A 28 -1.23 0.53 9.28
C GLN A 28 -2.37 -0.49 9.11
N ASN A 29 -3.39 -0.43 9.97
CA ASN A 29 -4.59 -1.28 9.90
C ASN A 29 -5.75 -0.67 9.11
N ASN A 30 -5.61 0.57 8.66
CA ASN A 30 -6.64 1.26 7.90
C ASN A 30 -6.53 0.92 6.40
N ILE A 31 -7.68 0.86 5.75
CA ILE A 31 -7.84 0.76 4.30
C ILE A 31 -8.77 1.87 3.81
N GLY A 32 -8.42 2.45 2.67
CA GLY A 32 -9.30 3.34 1.92
C GLY A 32 -10.12 2.53 0.91
N VAL A 33 -11.42 2.78 0.84
CA VAL A 33 -12.33 2.14 -0.11
C VAL A 33 -13.01 3.21 -0.96
N LYS A 34 -12.78 3.16 -2.27
CA LYS A 34 -13.31 4.10 -3.25
C LYS A 34 -14.51 3.53 -3.98
N VAL A 35 -15.41 4.43 -4.41
CA VAL A 35 -16.55 4.11 -5.28
C VAL A 35 -17.56 3.16 -4.61
N ILE A 36 -17.78 3.31 -3.30
CA ILE A 36 -18.93 2.67 -2.66
C ILE A 36 -20.18 3.50 -2.99
N PRO A 37 -21.25 2.91 -3.55
CA PRO A 37 -22.51 3.62 -3.79
C PRO A 37 -23.03 4.29 -2.52
N ASP A 38 -23.48 5.54 -2.62
CA ASP A 38 -24.00 6.29 -1.46
C ASP A 38 -25.34 5.76 -0.94
N SER A 39 -26.02 4.90 -1.74
CA SER A 39 -27.23 4.16 -1.36
C SER A 39 -27.03 3.22 -0.19
N ILE A 40 -25.80 2.72 0.02
CA ILE A 40 -25.49 1.82 1.14
C ILE A 40 -25.53 2.60 2.44
N GLN A 41 -26.40 2.16 3.36
CA GLN A 41 -26.57 2.82 4.63
C GLN A 41 -25.35 2.60 5.53
N PRO A 42 -25.02 3.55 6.43
CA PRO A 42 -23.87 3.41 7.32
C PRO A 42 -23.84 2.09 8.12
N LYS A 43 -25.01 1.55 8.48
CA LYS A 43 -25.16 0.28 9.21
C LYS A 43 -24.79 -0.94 8.37
N GLU A 44 -24.98 -0.87 7.07
CA GLU A 44 -24.76 -1.97 6.12
C GLU A 44 -23.32 -1.98 5.58
N LEU A 45 -22.58 -0.88 5.73
CA LEU A 45 -21.21 -0.75 5.21
C LEU A 45 -20.26 -1.82 5.74
N GLU A 46 -20.41 -2.19 7.02
CA GLU A 46 -19.59 -3.22 7.63
C GLU A 46 -19.86 -4.59 7.00
N GLU A 47 -21.13 -4.98 6.89
CA GLU A 47 -21.54 -6.25 6.27
C GLU A 47 -21.15 -6.30 4.80
N TYR A 48 -21.31 -5.20 4.09
CA TYR A 48 -20.91 -5.08 2.69
C TYR A 48 -19.41 -5.28 2.48
N LEU A 49 -18.57 -4.66 3.32
CA LEU A 49 -17.13 -4.85 3.26
C LEU A 49 -16.76 -6.30 3.66
N LYS A 50 -17.42 -6.90 4.65
CA LYS A 50 -17.19 -8.32 5.00
C LYS A 50 -17.55 -9.26 3.85
N ALA A 51 -18.67 -9.01 3.16
CA ALA A 51 -19.08 -9.80 2.00
C ALA A 51 -18.03 -9.74 0.88
N LYS A 52 -17.50 -8.54 0.59
CA LYS A 52 -16.37 -8.39 -0.33
C LYS A 52 -15.12 -9.11 0.17
N MET A 53 -14.77 -9.02 1.45
CA MET A 53 -13.60 -9.73 1.99
C MET A 53 -13.74 -11.25 1.86
N ARG A 54 -14.95 -11.81 2.06
CA ARG A 54 -15.22 -13.24 1.85
C ARG A 54 -15.08 -13.66 0.39
N SER A 55 -15.52 -12.84 -0.55
CA SER A 55 -15.41 -13.17 -1.98
C SER A 55 -13.95 -13.18 -2.46
N VAL A 56 -13.09 -12.33 -1.88
CA VAL A 56 -11.66 -12.30 -2.18
C VAL A 56 -10.87 -13.38 -1.43
N CYS A 57 -11.20 -13.58 -0.15
CA CYS A 57 -10.48 -14.48 0.75
C CYS A 57 -11.47 -15.49 1.36
N PRO A 58 -11.87 -16.54 0.63
CA PRO A 58 -12.89 -17.49 1.08
C PRO A 58 -12.47 -18.32 2.32
N ASN A 59 -11.16 -18.36 2.62
CA ASN A 59 -10.61 -19.07 3.77
C ASN A 59 -10.71 -18.28 5.10
N LEU A 60 -11.17 -17.02 5.08
CA LEU A 60 -11.32 -16.23 6.29
C LEU A 60 -12.51 -16.72 7.12
N SER A 61 -12.29 -16.94 8.41
CA SER A 61 -13.38 -17.26 9.33
C SER A 61 -14.14 -16.00 9.75
N ASP A 62 -15.35 -16.17 10.30
CA ASP A 62 -16.11 -15.03 10.84
C ASP A 62 -15.38 -14.28 11.97
N LYS A 63 -14.48 -14.96 12.69
CA LYS A 63 -13.63 -14.34 13.71
C LYS A 63 -12.57 -13.42 13.10
N ASP A 64 -12.09 -13.73 11.90
CA ASP A 64 -11.07 -12.96 11.19
C ASP A 64 -11.66 -11.71 10.54
N LEU A 65 -12.95 -11.75 10.19
CA LEU A 65 -13.71 -10.66 9.57
C LEU A 65 -14.16 -9.60 10.58
N LYS A 66 -13.26 -9.17 11.47
CA LYS A 66 -13.53 -8.11 12.44
C LYS A 66 -13.08 -6.75 11.91
N ILE A 67 -14.03 -5.82 11.84
CA ILE A 67 -13.82 -4.43 11.44
C ILE A 67 -14.05 -3.56 12.65
N ASP A 68 -13.07 -2.75 13.05
CA ASP A 68 -13.19 -1.89 14.24
C ASP A 68 -14.08 -0.68 13.96
N ARG A 69 -14.00 -0.15 12.73
CA ARG A 69 -14.79 1.00 12.28
C ARG A 69 -14.79 1.08 10.76
N ILE A 70 -15.88 1.60 10.21
CA ILE A 70 -15.98 2.04 8.82
C ILE A 70 -16.81 3.33 8.77
N HIS A 71 -16.29 4.37 8.12
CA HIS A 71 -17.00 5.65 8.02
C HIS A 71 -16.71 6.38 6.71
N ARG A 72 -17.55 7.38 6.42
CA ARG A 72 -17.46 8.23 5.24
C ARG A 72 -16.34 9.24 5.38
N LEU A 73 -15.49 9.36 4.37
CA LEU A 73 -14.52 10.45 4.26
C LEU A 73 -15.22 11.70 3.72
N LEU A 74 -14.70 12.86 4.13
CA LEU A 74 -15.11 14.14 3.56
C LEU A 74 -14.62 14.22 2.11
N LYS A 75 -15.44 14.81 1.25
CA LYS A 75 -15.03 15.11 -0.13
C LYS A 75 -14.08 16.31 -0.09
N PRO A 76 -13.06 16.35 -0.95
CA PRO A 76 -12.39 17.61 -1.22
C PRO A 76 -13.40 18.57 -1.87
N ASN A 77 -13.27 19.86 -1.60
CA ASN A 77 -14.17 20.89 -2.12
C ASN A 77 -14.18 20.94 -3.67
N SER A 78 -13.14 20.41 -4.32
CA SER A 78 -13.03 20.32 -5.78
C SER A 78 -13.77 19.14 -6.40
N ALA A 79 -14.29 18.19 -5.62
CA ALA A 79 -15.01 17.05 -6.17
C ALA A 79 -16.45 17.42 -6.55
N PRO A 80 -17.01 16.86 -7.64
CA PRO A 80 -18.41 17.01 -7.98
C PRO A 80 -19.33 16.64 -6.81
N GLN A 81 -20.44 17.37 -6.65
CA GLN A 81 -21.38 17.14 -5.57
C GLN A 81 -21.94 15.71 -5.58
N ASP A 82 -22.12 15.13 -6.77
CA ASP A 82 -22.69 13.79 -6.97
C ASP A 82 -21.66 12.65 -6.97
N ALA A 83 -20.36 12.94 -6.87
CA ALA A 83 -19.35 11.89 -6.82
C ALA A 83 -19.58 10.98 -5.59
N PRO A 84 -19.40 9.65 -5.64
CA PRO A 84 -19.50 8.83 -4.44
C PRO A 84 -18.42 9.25 -3.42
N LYS A 85 -18.77 9.31 -2.13
CA LYS A 85 -17.80 9.59 -1.07
C LYS A 85 -16.89 8.38 -0.86
N ASP A 86 -15.58 8.60 -0.71
CA ASP A 86 -14.67 7.55 -0.27
C ASP A 86 -15.01 7.10 1.18
N ARG A 87 -14.56 5.90 1.56
CA ARG A 87 -14.70 5.35 2.90
C ARG A 87 -13.33 5.00 3.45
N ILE A 88 -13.21 5.07 4.77
CA ILE A 88 -12.06 4.52 5.49
C ILE A 88 -12.55 3.47 6.47
N ALA A 89 -11.90 2.32 6.46
CA ALA A 89 -12.18 1.22 7.37
C ALA A 89 -10.91 0.82 8.12
N ARG A 90 -11.04 0.44 9.39
CA ARG A 90 -9.96 -0.16 10.17
C ARG A 90 -10.24 -1.64 10.34
N ILE A 91 -9.38 -2.47 9.76
CA ILE A 91 -9.43 -3.91 9.95
C ILE A 91 -8.76 -4.25 11.28
N HIS A 92 -9.38 -5.12 12.08
CA HIS A 92 -8.89 -5.42 13.42
C HIS A 92 -7.50 -6.08 13.38
N PHE A 93 -7.36 -7.11 12.53
CA PHE A 93 -6.11 -7.85 12.39
C PHE A 93 -5.27 -7.36 11.21
N PHE A 94 -4.03 -6.97 11.48
CA PHE A 94 -3.08 -6.51 10.47
C PHE A 94 -2.84 -7.57 9.37
N THR A 95 -2.71 -8.84 9.75
CA THR A 95 -2.47 -9.95 8.82
C THR A 95 -3.62 -10.14 7.84
N VAL A 96 -4.86 -10.13 8.34
CA VAL A 96 -6.07 -10.23 7.52
C VAL A 96 -6.13 -9.09 6.50
N LYS A 97 -5.78 -7.87 6.93
CA LYS A 97 -5.74 -6.70 6.05
C LYS A 97 -4.68 -6.85 4.95
N GLU A 98 -3.47 -7.30 5.29
CA GLU A 98 -2.41 -7.53 4.30
C GLU A 98 -2.78 -8.63 3.30
N ASP A 99 -3.31 -9.76 3.78
CA ASP A 99 -3.72 -10.88 2.94
C ASP A 99 -4.88 -10.46 2.00
N PHE A 100 -5.83 -9.68 2.51
CA PHE A 100 -6.91 -9.10 1.70
C PHE A 100 -6.39 -8.16 0.60
N LEU A 101 -5.50 -7.21 0.94
CA LEU A 101 -4.91 -6.29 -0.04
C LEU A 101 -4.06 -7.03 -1.09
N LEU A 102 -3.36 -8.10 -0.69
CA LEU A 102 -2.59 -8.93 -1.61
C LEU A 102 -3.49 -9.72 -2.56
N ALA A 103 -4.52 -10.37 -2.01
CA ALA A 103 -5.46 -11.16 -2.79
C ALA A 103 -6.21 -10.28 -3.81
N LEU A 104 -6.59 -9.05 -3.44
CA LEU A 104 -7.21 -8.07 -4.35
C LEU A 104 -6.39 -7.75 -5.61
N ARG A 105 -5.05 -7.92 -5.59
CA ARG A 105 -4.19 -7.66 -6.77
C ARG A 105 -4.27 -8.76 -7.82
N THR A 106 -4.71 -9.95 -7.44
CA THR A 106 -4.69 -11.16 -8.28
C THR A 106 -6.07 -11.76 -8.50
N SER A 107 -7.04 -11.40 -7.67
CA SER A 107 -8.40 -11.95 -7.72
C SER A 107 -9.21 -11.35 -8.85
N ASP A 108 -9.93 -12.19 -9.59
CA ASP A 108 -11.05 -11.74 -10.42
C ASP A 108 -12.29 -11.62 -9.53
N LEU A 109 -12.70 -10.37 -9.27
CA LEU A 109 -13.82 -10.09 -8.38
C LEU A 109 -15.16 -10.35 -9.08
N PRO A 110 -16.22 -10.72 -8.35
CA PRO A 110 -17.58 -10.64 -8.88
C PRO A 110 -17.90 -9.25 -9.44
N ASN A 111 -18.74 -9.16 -10.49
CA ASN A 111 -19.07 -7.90 -11.16
C ASN A 111 -19.58 -6.81 -10.19
N GLU A 112 -20.33 -7.21 -9.15
CA GLU A 112 -20.80 -6.34 -8.07
C GLU A 112 -19.68 -5.66 -7.27
N TYR A 113 -18.46 -6.22 -7.24
CA TYR A 113 -17.34 -5.68 -6.47
C TYR A 113 -16.18 -5.16 -7.33
N LYS A 114 -16.20 -5.39 -8.67
CA LYS A 114 -15.16 -4.95 -9.61
C LYS A 114 -14.96 -3.44 -9.64
N HIS A 115 -16.03 -2.67 -9.48
CA HIS A 115 -15.98 -1.20 -9.53
C HIS A 115 -15.37 -0.58 -8.27
N ILE A 116 -15.31 -1.33 -7.16
CA ILE A 116 -14.82 -0.84 -5.87
C ILE A 116 -13.32 -1.05 -5.78
N LYS A 117 -12.59 0.04 -5.55
CA LYS A 117 -11.14 -0.01 -5.40
C LYS A 117 -10.76 0.12 -3.92
N VAL A 118 -9.90 -0.77 -3.44
CA VAL A 118 -9.42 -0.78 -2.06
C VAL A 118 -7.92 -0.53 -2.05
N PHE A 119 -7.45 0.32 -1.14
CA PHE A 119 -6.05 0.70 -1.02
C PHE A 119 -5.62 0.77 0.44
N GLN A 120 -4.32 0.69 0.67
CA GLN A 120 -3.74 1.01 1.98
C GLN A 120 -3.96 2.50 2.30
N ASP A 121 -4.44 2.81 3.50
CA ASP A 121 -4.41 4.18 4.03
C ASP A 121 -2.98 4.50 4.49
N ILE A 122 -2.42 5.59 3.96
CA ILE A 122 -1.06 6.06 4.22
C ILE A 122 -1.12 7.56 4.55
N SER A 123 -0.13 8.07 5.29
CA SER A 123 -0.09 9.49 5.63
C SER A 123 -0.01 10.37 4.36
N PRO A 124 -0.47 11.62 4.43
CA PRO A 124 -0.33 12.57 3.32
C PRO A 124 1.12 12.77 2.87
N ILE A 125 2.07 12.82 3.82
CA ILE A 125 3.50 12.98 3.54
C ILE A 125 4.04 11.77 2.78
N THR A 126 3.69 10.55 3.22
CA THR A 126 4.08 9.31 2.56
C THR A 126 3.43 9.20 1.18
N MET A 127 2.18 9.65 1.03
CA MET A 127 1.50 9.74 -0.27
C MET A 127 2.20 10.73 -1.22
N GLN A 128 2.59 11.91 -0.73
CA GLN A 128 3.32 12.91 -1.50
C GLN A 128 4.66 12.37 -1.98
N ARG A 129 5.44 11.74 -1.08
CA ARG A 129 6.70 11.07 -1.44
C ARG A 129 6.49 10.00 -2.51
N ARG A 130 5.41 9.20 -2.43
CA ARG A 130 5.09 8.23 -3.50
C ARG A 130 4.75 8.90 -4.83
N ARG A 131 4.16 10.10 -4.84
CA ARG A 131 3.89 10.85 -6.07
C ARG A 131 5.17 11.36 -6.74
N GLU A 132 6.23 11.63 -5.99
CA GLU A 132 7.54 12.00 -6.55
C GLU A 132 8.13 10.89 -7.42
N PHE A 133 7.83 9.63 -7.11
CA PHE A 133 8.17 8.45 -7.93
C PHE A 133 7.21 8.21 -9.11
N SER A 134 6.19 9.06 -9.33
CA SER A 134 5.22 8.86 -10.42
C SER A 134 5.88 8.78 -11.81
N PRO A 135 6.86 9.62 -12.18
CA PRO A 135 7.55 9.49 -13.46
C PRO A 135 8.26 8.15 -13.61
N PHE A 136 9.00 7.75 -12.56
CA PHE A 136 9.75 6.49 -12.53
C PHE A 136 8.83 5.25 -12.61
N THR A 137 7.78 5.21 -11.80
CA THR A 137 6.83 4.09 -11.81
C THR A 137 6.03 4.01 -13.10
N ALA A 138 5.78 5.15 -13.77
CA ALA A 138 5.16 5.17 -15.10
C ALA A 138 6.09 4.54 -16.16
N GLU A 139 7.40 4.82 -16.13
CA GLU A 139 8.36 4.18 -17.03
C GLU A 139 8.45 2.67 -16.78
N LEU A 140 8.50 2.21 -15.52
CA LEU A 140 8.43 0.78 -15.21
C LEU A 140 7.17 0.12 -15.79
N HIS A 141 6.02 0.78 -15.68
CA HIS A 141 4.76 0.30 -16.25
C HIS A 141 4.80 0.22 -17.78
N LYS A 142 5.37 1.22 -18.47
CA LYS A 142 5.54 1.20 -19.94
C LYS A 142 6.41 0.02 -20.38
N LEU A 143 7.42 -0.31 -19.58
CA LEU A 143 8.31 -1.46 -19.80
C LEU A 143 7.71 -2.80 -19.35
N ASN A 144 6.46 -2.81 -18.88
CA ASN A 144 5.78 -3.98 -18.33
C ASN A 144 6.54 -4.63 -17.13
N ILE A 145 7.31 -3.83 -16.39
CA ILE A 145 8.03 -4.24 -15.19
C ILE A 145 7.13 -4.05 -13.99
N ARG A 146 6.87 -5.14 -13.26
CA ARG A 146 6.08 -5.09 -12.02
C ARG A 146 6.91 -4.46 -10.89
N ASN A 147 6.31 -3.50 -10.21
CA ASN A 147 6.89 -2.86 -9.04
C ASN A 147 6.06 -3.13 -7.77
N HIS A 148 6.69 -2.92 -6.62
CA HIS A 148 6.10 -3.03 -5.30
C HIS A 148 6.56 -1.85 -4.43
N TRP A 149 5.64 -1.32 -3.63
CA TRP A 149 5.98 -0.31 -2.63
C TRP A 149 6.48 -0.97 -1.35
N GLY A 150 7.67 -0.55 -0.89
CA GLY A 150 8.16 -0.86 0.45
C GLY A 150 7.99 0.32 1.41
N PHE A 151 7.96 0.01 2.70
CA PHE A 151 7.91 0.99 3.78
C PHE A 151 9.33 1.49 4.14
N PRO A 152 9.53 2.79 4.46
CA PRO A 152 8.53 3.87 4.44
C PRO A 152 8.11 4.28 3.02
N VAL A 153 9.05 4.67 2.16
CA VAL A 153 8.83 4.87 0.72
C VAL A 153 10.05 4.38 -0.04
N LYS A 154 9.90 3.23 -0.70
CA LYS A 154 10.87 2.67 -1.64
C LYS A 154 10.14 1.89 -2.72
N VAL A 155 10.68 1.87 -3.92
CA VAL A 155 10.14 1.09 -5.03
C VAL A 155 11.03 -0.13 -5.24
N LEU A 156 10.44 -1.32 -5.16
CA LEU A 156 11.09 -2.59 -5.42
C LEU A 156 10.64 -3.12 -6.77
N PHE A 157 11.56 -3.54 -7.61
CA PHE A 157 11.24 -4.16 -8.90
C PHE A 157 12.30 -5.19 -9.28
N GLY A 158 11.93 -6.11 -10.17
CA GLY A 158 12.85 -7.08 -10.74
C GLY A 158 13.14 -6.76 -12.20
N LEU A 159 14.42 -6.81 -12.59
CA LEU A 159 14.85 -6.71 -13.98
C LEU A 159 16.01 -7.69 -14.23
N ASP A 160 15.96 -8.45 -15.32
CA ASP A 160 16.99 -9.41 -15.73
C ASP A 160 17.42 -10.39 -14.62
N GLY A 161 16.46 -10.85 -13.82
CA GLY A 161 16.70 -11.78 -12.71
C GLY A 161 17.27 -11.12 -11.44
N GLN A 162 17.57 -9.82 -11.47
CA GLN A 162 18.04 -9.04 -10.34
C GLN A 162 16.92 -8.22 -9.70
N GLN A 163 16.90 -8.13 -8.37
CA GLN A 163 16.00 -7.22 -7.64
C GLN A 163 16.69 -5.89 -7.34
N TYR A 164 15.94 -4.81 -7.49
CA TYR A 164 16.36 -3.44 -7.26
C TYR A 164 15.46 -2.79 -6.20
N ILE A 165 16.04 -1.89 -5.41
CA ILE A 165 15.34 -1.08 -4.41
C ILE A 165 15.76 0.36 -4.62
N ILE A 166 14.80 1.22 -4.95
CA ILE A 166 15.03 2.64 -5.19
C ILE A 166 14.37 3.45 -4.08
N THR A 167 15.16 4.30 -3.42
CA THR A 167 14.71 5.21 -2.36
C THR A 167 14.66 6.67 -2.80
N ILE A 168 15.29 6.99 -3.93
CA ILE A 168 15.33 8.34 -4.51
C ILE A 168 14.82 8.26 -5.96
N PRO A 169 13.78 9.02 -6.34
CA PRO A 169 13.17 8.95 -7.67
C PRO A 169 14.17 9.10 -8.84
N GLU A 170 15.12 10.03 -8.70
CA GLU A 170 16.12 10.36 -9.71
C GLU A 170 17.05 9.17 -9.99
N GLU A 171 17.54 8.50 -8.94
CA GLU A 171 18.37 7.29 -9.07
C GLU A 171 17.64 6.18 -9.83
N GLY A 172 16.32 6.05 -9.63
CA GLY A 172 15.51 5.08 -10.34
C GLY A 172 15.50 5.32 -11.85
N MET A 173 15.39 6.59 -12.27
CA MET A 173 15.41 6.96 -13.68
C MET A 173 16.76 6.68 -14.32
N GLU A 174 17.85 7.00 -13.61
CA GLU A 174 19.21 6.68 -14.06
C GLU A 174 19.38 5.17 -14.28
N VAL A 175 18.94 4.35 -13.32
CA VAL A 175 19.01 2.87 -13.43
C VAL A 175 18.28 2.37 -14.69
N ILE A 176 17.08 2.89 -15.00
CA ILE A 176 16.36 2.51 -16.23
C ILE A 176 17.14 2.95 -17.49
N HIS A 177 17.76 4.12 -17.48
CA HIS A 177 18.51 4.65 -18.62
C HIS A 177 19.84 3.90 -18.85
N THR A 178 20.59 3.63 -17.79
CA THR A 178 21.85 2.87 -17.81
C THR A 178 21.63 1.46 -18.34
N LEU A 179 20.52 0.81 -17.94
CA LEU A 179 20.15 -0.53 -18.41
C LEU A 179 19.68 -0.55 -19.88
N ARG A 180 19.45 0.62 -20.51
CA ARG A 180 19.23 0.75 -21.97
C ARG A 180 20.53 0.87 -22.78
N GLY A 181 21.74 0.81 -22.17
CA GLY A 181 23.00 0.64 -22.91
C GLY A 181 24.16 1.60 -22.59
N PHE A 182 24.41 1.93 -21.32
CA PHE A 182 25.70 2.49 -20.89
C PHE A 182 26.14 1.81 -19.59
N ASP A 183 27.38 1.35 -19.52
CA ASP A 183 27.91 0.60 -18.36
C ASP A 183 27.76 1.41 -17.04
N PRO A 184 27.33 0.80 -15.92
CA PRO A 184 27.18 1.54 -14.68
C PRO A 184 28.51 1.63 -13.91
N VAL A 185 28.88 2.85 -13.55
CA VAL A 185 29.54 3.09 -12.26
C VAL A 185 28.45 2.97 -11.20
N ILE A 186 28.49 1.90 -10.41
CA ILE A 186 27.48 1.51 -9.41
C ILE A 186 27.86 2.14 -8.06
N PRO A 187 27.07 3.03 -7.44
CA PRO A 187 27.25 3.40 -6.04
C PRO A 187 26.81 2.27 -5.12
N ALA A 188 27.65 2.00 -4.12
CA ALA A 188 27.63 0.81 -3.28
C ALA A 188 26.56 0.84 -2.18
N HIS A 189 25.29 0.58 -2.51
CA HIS A 189 24.34 0.09 -1.51
C HIS A 189 23.62 -1.17 -2.01
N ARG A 190 24.40 -2.24 -2.16
CA ARG A 190 23.89 -3.60 -2.34
C ARG A 190 23.90 -4.33 -1.01
N SER A 191 22.73 -4.77 -0.57
CA SER A 191 22.62 -6.04 0.15
C SER A 191 21.83 -6.98 -0.78
N PRO A 192 22.40 -8.12 -1.20
CA PRO A 192 21.59 -9.15 -1.85
C PRO A 192 20.55 -9.61 -0.83
N LEU A 193 19.28 -9.29 -1.07
CA LEU A 193 18.21 -9.93 -0.33
C LEU A 193 18.00 -11.31 -0.93
N THR A 194 18.24 -12.35 -0.13
CA THR A 194 17.75 -13.70 -0.40
C THR A 194 16.28 -13.63 -0.81
N PRO A 195 15.85 -14.38 -1.85
CA PRO A 195 14.44 -14.41 -2.24
C PRO A 195 13.58 -14.73 -1.00
N PRO A 196 12.44 -14.04 -0.81
CA PRO A 196 11.57 -14.35 0.32
C PRO A 196 11.20 -15.83 0.23
N LEU A 197 11.49 -16.58 1.30
CA LEU A 197 11.05 -17.97 1.41
C LEU A 197 9.55 -18.03 1.09
N PRO A 198 9.08 -19.01 0.29
CA PRO A 198 7.65 -19.18 0.08
C PRO A 198 6.99 -19.26 1.45
N ARG A 199 6.05 -18.33 1.73
CA ARG A 199 5.28 -18.35 2.96
C ARG A 199 4.64 -19.74 3.04
N LYS A 200 5.12 -20.59 3.94
CA LYS A 200 4.49 -21.88 4.24
C LYS A 200 3.09 -21.57 4.75
N ILE A 201 2.10 -21.67 3.88
CA ILE A 201 0.69 -21.72 4.28
C ILE A 201 0.59 -23.00 5.13
N LYS A 202 0.57 -22.86 6.45
CA LYS A 202 0.23 -23.97 7.34
C LYS A 202 -1.21 -24.34 7.00
N ARG A 203 -1.40 -25.39 6.19
CA ARG A 203 -2.67 -26.13 6.17
C ARG A 203 -2.91 -26.54 7.62
N ARG A 204 -3.89 -25.91 8.29
CA ARG A 204 -4.42 -26.45 9.52
C ARG A 204 -5.15 -27.72 9.11
N GLU A 205 -4.50 -28.86 9.30
CA GLU A 205 -5.17 -30.15 9.23
C GLU A 205 -6.31 -30.12 10.24
N ALA A 206 -7.52 -30.42 9.75
CA ALA A 206 -8.69 -30.58 10.59
C ALA A 206 -8.42 -31.76 11.54
N LEU A 207 -8.33 -31.46 12.84
CA LEU A 207 -8.41 -32.48 13.88
C LEU A 207 -9.81 -33.09 13.82
N SER A 208 -9.91 -34.21 13.12
CA SER A 208 -11.01 -35.16 13.24
C SER A 208 -10.96 -35.77 14.63
N HIS A 209 -11.76 -35.26 15.56
CA HIS A 209 -12.13 -36.02 16.74
C HIS A 209 -13.55 -36.56 16.58
N ARG A 210 -13.60 -37.89 16.69
CA ARG A 210 -14.77 -38.74 16.84
C ARG A 210 -15.62 -38.32 18.03
#